data_AF-A0AAD4PAP5-F1
#
_entry.id   AF-A0AAD4PAP5-F1
#
_cell.length_a   1.000
_cell.length_b   1.000
_cell.length_c   1.000
_cell.angle_alpha   90.00
_cell.angle_beta   90.00
_cell.angle_gamma   90.00
#
_symmetry.space_group_name_H-M   'P 1'
#
loop_
_entity.id
_entity.type
_entity.pdbx_description
1 polymer ?
#
loop_
_entity_poly.entity_id
_entity_poly.type
_entity_poly.pdbx_seq_one_letter_code
_entity_poly.pdbx_strand_id
1 'polypeptide(L)'
;MGIRISRISRSSTSLRPAPPPARTISDPTPNSSSAAAITSSPDLSSYEAACRADPDLRSFDSTVQLRTSRAINSIAVGLDARALSLDSLSQVTECLLEMNQEVVRIILQNKRDVWKNPELSDLVDDYFENSLLTLDFCTALDACLKRAGHIESIINVALRKFQEEHYGAAGEGIERNYARTLEELSNFRAAGDPFTEEFFRVFNSIHSRQIVMFERLQAKKRKLDKKLKRLKAWRRVSNVIFITAFASVLICSVVAAAVSAPPVVTALAAAAAVPLGSMGRWLNSIWKNFERDLRGQTEIISSMQIGSYIVLNDLESIKRLVERFRIVIEDLLVKAEFAMRGEEAVVVAVEEIRMQVDSFIKTIQDLRKQADKCTQETRMARTLILRRIINHPSSSTQDIGMFS
;
A
#
# COMPACT_ATOMS: atom_id res chain seq x y z
N MET A 1 50.67 -10.78 -43.18
CA MET A 1 51.13 -10.09 -41.96
C MET A 1 49.95 -10.00 -41.00
N GLY A 2 49.88 -10.93 -40.05
CA GLY A 2 48.91 -10.88 -38.97
C GLY A 2 49.49 -10.12 -37.79
N ILE A 3 48.64 -9.44 -37.02
CA ILE A 3 48.90 -9.10 -35.63
C ILE A 3 47.62 -9.41 -34.84
N ARG A 4 47.76 -10.43 -33.98
CA ARG A 4 46.87 -10.82 -32.89
C ARG A 4 46.94 -9.78 -31.77
N ILE A 5 45.78 -9.38 -31.22
CA ILE A 5 45.64 -8.99 -29.80
C ILE A 5 44.24 -9.46 -29.35
N SER A 6 44.13 -10.66 -28.79
CA SER A 6 44.03 -10.97 -27.35
C SER A 6 42.66 -10.69 -26.72
N ARG A 7 41.84 -11.74 -26.72
CA ARG A 7 40.52 -11.84 -26.08
C ARG A 7 40.73 -12.02 -24.56
N ILE A 8 40.35 -11.04 -23.75
CA ILE A 8 40.38 -11.15 -22.27
C ILE A 8 39.12 -11.87 -21.79
N SER A 9 39.29 -13.09 -21.31
CA SER A 9 38.32 -13.87 -20.55
C SER A 9 38.18 -13.31 -19.13
N ARG A 10 37.02 -12.73 -18.79
CA ARG A 10 36.64 -12.49 -17.39
C ARG A 10 35.76 -13.63 -16.90
N SER A 11 36.38 -14.55 -16.16
CA SER A 11 35.71 -15.52 -15.30
C SER A 11 34.97 -14.77 -14.19
N SER A 12 33.64 -14.88 -14.17
CA SER A 12 32.78 -14.38 -13.11
C SER A 12 32.62 -15.49 -12.07
N THR A 13 33.40 -15.43 -10.99
CA THR A 13 33.25 -16.33 -9.84
C THR A 13 31.99 -15.95 -9.08
N SER A 14 30.89 -16.67 -9.32
CA SER A 14 29.66 -16.59 -8.53
C SER A 14 29.88 -17.26 -7.16
N LEU A 15 30.20 -16.47 -6.13
CA LEU A 15 30.16 -16.93 -4.74
C LEU A 15 28.70 -17.13 -4.32
N ARG A 16 28.25 -18.39 -4.27
CA ARG A 16 27.03 -18.80 -3.55
C ARG A 16 27.31 -18.74 -2.04
N PRO A 17 26.42 -18.19 -1.20
CA PRO A 17 26.49 -18.40 0.23
C PRO A 17 26.19 -19.88 0.56
N ALA A 18 26.94 -20.46 1.48
CA ALA A 18 26.72 -21.82 1.98
C ALA A 18 25.38 -21.90 2.76
N PRO A 19 24.68 -23.06 2.73
CA PRO A 19 23.50 -23.27 3.56
C PRO A 19 23.91 -23.39 5.04
N PRO A 20 23.04 -23.00 5.99
CA PRO A 20 23.30 -23.18 7.41
C PRO A 20 23.34 -24.66 7.79
N PRO A 21 24.07 -25.05 8.85
CA PRO A 21 24.18 -26.45 9.26
C PRO A 21 22.83 -27.02 9.69
N ALA A 22 22.61 -28.29 9.37
CA ALA A 22 21.41 -29.04 9.74
C ALA A 22 21.23 -29.02 11.27
N ARG A 23 20.02 -28.64 11.73
CA ARG A 23 19.61 -28.84 13.12
C ARG A 23 19.45 -30.34 13.36
N THR A 24 20.25 -30.89 14.26
CA THR A 24 20.07 -32.23 14.79
C THR A 24 18.71 -32.31 15.48
N ILE A 25 17.82 -33.13 14.94
CA ILE A 25 16.57 -33.51 15.60
C ILE A 25 16.96 -34.51 16.69
N SER A 26 16.84 -34.09 17.95
CA SER A 26 16.87 -35.02 19.08
C SER A 26 15.46 -35.56 19.28
N ASP A 27 15.30 -36.88 19.16
CA ASP A 27 14.07 -37.60 19.46
C ASP A 27 13.59 -37.33 20.90
N PRO A 28 12.28 -37.12 21.14
CA PRO A 28 11.74 -37.12 22.49
C PRO A 28 11.40 -38.56 22.88
N THR A 29 12.14 -39.11 23.83
CA THR A 29 11.66 -40.28 24.59
C THR A 29 10.62 -39.81 25.61
N PRO A 30 9.49 -40.54 25.77
CA PRO A 30 8.41 -40.11 26.63
C PRO A 30 8.71 -40.53 28.07
N ASN A 31 8.75 -39.59 29.00
CA ASN A 31 8.51 -39.90 30.41
C ASN A 31 7.75 -38.77 31.11
N SER A 32 6.75 -39.22 31.84
CA SER A 32 5.65 -38.51 32.45
C SER A 32 6.03 -37.63 33.64
N SER A 33 5.14 -36.66 33.90
CA SER A 33 4.85 -36.02 35.19
C SER A 33 5.70 -34.80 35.57
N SER A 34 5.17 -33.62 35.28
CA SER A 34 4.90 -32.60 36.32
C SER A 34 4.33 -31.33 35.69
N ALA A 35 3.11 -30.98 36.11
CA ALA A 35 2.59 -29.64 35.96
C ALA A 35 3.42 -28.68 36.82
N ALA A 36 4.27 -27.86 36.20
CA ALA A 36 4.82 -26.66 36.83
C ALA A 36 5.45 -25.73 35.77
N ALA A 37 4.96 -24.49 35.79
CA ALA A 37 5.58 -23.29 35.21
C ALA A 37 5.84 -23.29 33.70
N ILE A 38 4.91 -22.63 32.99
CA ILE A 38 5.29 -21.82 31.82
C ILE A 38 6.34 -20.84 32.35
N THR A 39 7.62 -21.13 32.09
CA THR A 39 8.72 -20.23 32.38
C THR A 39 8.51 -18.96 31.60
N SER A 40 8.01 -17.91 32.27
CA SER A 40 7.88 -16.57 31.72
C SER A 40 9.25 -16.12 31.23
N SER A 41 9.43 -15.95 29.92
CA SER A 41 10.65 -15.40 29.38
C SER A 41 10.85 -13.97 29.92
N PRO A 42 12.10 -13.52 30.14
CA PRO A 42 12.38 -12.17 30.62
C PRO A 42 11.82 -11.06 29.70
N ASP A 43 11.61 -11.37 28.41
CA ASP A 43 10.96 -10.46 27.46
C ASP A 43 9.45 -10.33 27.72
N LEU A 44 8.79 -11.39 28.21
CA LEU A 44 7.37 -11.38 28.54
C LEU A 44 7.09 -10.54 29.79
N SER A 45 7.94 -10.66 30.81
CA SER A 45 7.80 -9.86 32.04
C SER A 45 8.08 -8.37 31.80
N SER A 46 9.00 -8.05 30.89
CA SER A 46 9.27 -6.68 30.42
C SER A 46 8.06 -6.09 29.68
N TYR A 47 7.46 -6.84 28.75
CA TYR A 47 6.26 -6.40 28.04
C TYR A 47 5.05 -6.22 28.97
N GLU A 48 4.84 -7.13 29.92
CA GLU A 48 3.78 -6.98 30.92
C GLU A 48 3.98 -5.73 31.80
N ALA A 49 5.23 -5.45 32.21
CA ALA A 49 5.55 -4.23 32.95
C ALA A 49 5.25 -2.97 32.12
N ALA A 50 5.57 -2.98 30.82
CA ALA A 50 5.23 -1.90 29.90
C ALA A 50 3.69 -1.71 29.78
N CYS A 51 2.93 -2.80 29.67
CA CYS A 51 1.46 -2.75 29.65
C CYS A 51 0.88 -2.21 30.97
N ARG A 52 1.52 -2.46 32.11
CA ARG A 52 1.08 -1.87 33.39
C ARG A 52 1.35 -0.36 33.45
N ALA A 53 2.41 0.10 32.80
CA ALA A 53 2.83 1.50 32.80
C ALA A 53 2.09 2.38 31.78
N ASP A 54 1.66 1.81 30.65
CA ASP A 54 1.05 2.53 29.52
C ASP A 54 -0.42 2.06 29.31
N PRO A 55 -1.42 2.93 29.61
CA PRO A 55 -2.83 2.60 29.42
C PRO A 55 -3.22 2.27 27.98
N ASP A 56 -2.61 2.90 26.98
CA ASP A 56 -2.91 2.68 25.57
C ASP A 56 -2.33 1.33 25.13
N LEU A 57 -1.12 1.01 25.57
CA LEU A 57 -0.50 -0.31 25.35
C LEU A 57 -1.31 -1.43 26.02
N ARG A 58 -1.86 -1.19 27.21
CA ARG A 58 -2.74 -2.15 27.90
C ARG A 58 -4.04 -2.41 27.15
N SER A 59 -4.65 -1.35 26.60
CA SER A 59 -5.86 -1.46 25.79
C SER A 59 -5.60 -2.25 24.50
N PHE A 60 -4.46 -1.97 23.86
CA PHE A 60 -3.99 -2.74 22.72
C PHE A 60 -3.79 -4.23 23.06
N ASP A 61 -3.08 -4.53 24.16
CA ASP A 61 -2.83 -5.89 24.62
C ASP A 61 -4.14 -6.67 24.87
N SER A 62 -5.09 -6.03 25.56
CA SER A 62 -6.43 -6.61 25.80
C SER A 62 -7.16 -6.94 24.50
N THR A 63 -7.02 -6.07 23.49
CA THR A 63 -7.61 -6.27 22.16
C THR A 63 -6.94 -7.42 21.41
N VAL A 64 -5.61 -7.52 21.48
CA VAL A 64 -4.82 -8.62 20.89
C VAL A 64 -5.20 -9.95 21.53
N GLN A 65 -5.29 -10.01 22.87
CA GLN A 65 -5.70 -11.22 23.58
C GLN A 65 -7.12 -11.65 23.18
N LEU A 66 -8.08 -10.72 23.20
CA LEU A 66 -9.47 -11.00 22.81
C LEU A 66 -9.58 -11.58 21.39
N ARG A 67 -8.93 -10.93 20.42
CA ARG A 67 -8.93 -11.37 19.01
C ARG A 67 -8.22 -12.72 18.84
N THR A 68 -7.11 -12.91 19.53
CA THR A 68 -6.35 -14.18 19.52
C THR A 68 -7.20 -15.32 20.09
N SER A 69 -7.86 -15.11 21.24
CA SER A 69 -8.78 -16.08 21.82
C SER A 69 -9.95 -16.40 20.89
N ARG A 70 -10.53 -15.40 20.22
CA ARG A 70 -11.58 -15.60 19.21
C ARG A 70 -11.09 -16.50 18.06
N ALA A 71 -9.92 -16.22 17.50
CA ALA A 71 -9.32 -17.02 16.43
C ALA A 71 -9.04 -18.46 16.88
N ILE A 72 -8.47 -18.65 18.08
CA ILE A 72 -8.21 -19.98 18.64
C ILE A 72 -9.51 -20.76 18.83
N ASN A 73 -10.55 -20.14 19.39
CA ASN A 73 -11.85 -20.79 19.61
C ASN A 73 -12.50 -21.18 18.27
N SER A 74 -12.37 -20.33 17.25
CA SER A 74 -12.87 -20.63 15.90
C SER A 74 -12.22 -21.85 15.27
N ILE A 75 -10.92 -22.05 15.52
CA ILE A 75 -10.17 -23.22 15.08
C ILE A 75 -10.54 -24.44 15.92
N ALA A 76 -10.67 -24.27 17.24
CA ALA A 76 -10.97 -25.35 18.18
C ALA A 76 -12.32 -26.02 17.91
N VAL A 77 -13.33 -25.24 17.50
CA VAL A 77 -14.65 -25.76 17.08
C VAL A 77 -14.56 -26.60 15.79
N GLY A 78 -13.52 -26.42 14.97
CA GLY A 78 -13.29 -27.19 13.75
C GLY A 78 -12.45 -28.46 13.92
N LEU A 79 -11.94 -28.75 15.12
CA LEU A 79 -11.01 -29.88 15.38
C LEU A 79 -11.67 -31.27 15.34
N ASP A 80 -13.00 -31.34 15.30
CA ASP A 80 -13.72 -32.60 15.06
C ASP A 80 -13.66 -33.06 13.58
N ALA A 81 -13.11 -32.24 12.68
CA ALA A 81 -12.89 -32.57 11.27
C ALA A 81 -11.39 -32.67 10.93
N ARG A 82 -11.02 -33.60 10.03
CA ARG A 82 -9.63 -33.77 9.52
C ARG A 82 -9.07 -32.55 8.76
N ALA A 83 -9.85 -31.49 8.59
CA ALA A 83 -9.47 -30.25 7.93
C ALA A 83 -10.19 -29.05 8.59
N LEU A 84 -9.53 -27.89 8.59
CA LEU A 84 -10.12 -26.64 9.06
C LEU A 84 -11.28 -26.21 8.15
N SER A 85 -12.35 -25.68 8.75
CA SER A 85 -13.46 -25.11 7.99
C SER A 85 -13.04 -23.80 7.30
N LEU A 86 -13.68 -23.49 6.17
CA LEU A 86 -13.48 -22.20 5.48
C LEU A 86 -13.86 -21.02 6.39
N ASP A 87 -14.89 -21.19 7.21
CA ASP A 87 -15.33 -20.18 8.19
C ASP A 87 -14.26 -19.90 9.25
N SER A 88 -13.60 -20.95 9.76
CA SER A 88 -12.49 -20.82 10.70
C SER A 88 -11.31 -20.07 10.07
N LEU A 89 -10.96 -20.39 8.81
CA LEU A 89 -9.89 -19.71 8.08
C LEU A 89 -10.24 -18.23 7.81
N SER A 90 -11.51 -17.94 7.50
CA SER A 90 -12.01 -16.59 7.31
C SER A 90 -11.87 -15.76 8.59
N GLN A 91 -12.29 -16.30 9.73
CA GLN A 91 -12.19 -15.62 11.03
C GLN A 91 -10.74 -15.35 11.46
N VAL A 92 -9.82 -16.28 11.19
CA VAL A 92 -8.39 -16.06 11.44
C VAL A 92 -7.85 -14.94 10.56
N THR A 93 -8.22 -14.92 9.28
CA THR A 93 -7.78 -13.88 8.35
C THR A 93 -8.31 -12.51 8.75
N GLU A 94 -9.59 -12.42 9.15
CA GLU A 94 -10.22 -11.21 9.67
C GLU A 94 -9.48 -10.70 10.92
N CYS A 95 -9.20 -11.57 11.89
CA CYS A 95 -8.44 -11.20 13.09
C CYS A 95 -7.06 -10.62 12.76
N LEU A 96 -6.33 -11.22 11.81
CA LEU A 96 -5.02 -10.71 11.38
C LEU A 96 -5.12 -9.34 10.69
N LEU A 97 -6.14 -9.12 9.86
CA LEU A 97 -6.36 -7.84 9.19
C LEU A 97 -6.73 -6.74 10.20
N GLU A 98 -7.62 -7.04 11.16
CA GLU A 98 -7.99 -6.13 12.24
C GLU A 98 -6.78 -5.75 13.10
N MET A 99 -5.93 -6.72 13.47
CA MET A 99 -4.70 -6.45 14.22
C MET A 99 -3.73 -5.56 13.43
N ASN A 100 -3.55 -5.81 12.14
CA ASN A 100 -2.69 -4.97 11.31
C ASN A 100 -3.22 -3.53 11.23
N GLN A 101 -4.54 -3.35 11.15
CA GLN A 101 -5.16 -2.03 11.13
C GLN A 101 -5.00 -1.31 12.49
N GLU A 102 -5.14 -2.03 13.60
CA GLU A 102 -4.91 -1.54 14.96
C GLU A 102 -3.49 -0.98 15.13
N VAL A 103 -2.49 -1.76 14.73
CA VAL A 103 -1.08 -1.38 14.82
C VAL A 103 -0.82 -0.12 13.99
N VAL A 104 -1.34 -0.04 12.77
CA VAL A 104 -1.21 1.17 11.94
C VAL A 104 -1.83 2.38 12.65
N ARG A 105 -3.02 2.24 13.23
CA ARG A 105 -3.70 3.34 13.92
C ARG A 105 -2.88 3.87 15.11
N ILE A 106 -2.35 2.98 15.94
CA ILE A 106 -1.51 3.35 17.10
C ILE A 106 -0.24 4.07 16.64
N ILE A 107 0.41 3.57 15.59
CA ILE A 107 1.60 4.22 15.00
C ILE A 107 1.27 5.63 14.52
N LEU A 108 0.14 5.81 13.84
CA LEU A 108 -0.30 7.11 13.33
C LEU A 108 -0.67 8.06 14.48
N GLN A 109 -1.39 7.60 15.51
CA GLN A 109 -1.73 8.38 16.71
C GLN A 109 -0.47 8.88 17.41
N ASN A 110 0.50 8.01 17.67
CA ASN A 110 1.77 8.37 18.30
C ASN A 110 2.61 9.36 17.47
N LYS A 111 2.38 9.44 16.15
CA LYS A 111 3.11 10.35 15.25
C LYS A 111 2.39 11.68 15.02
N ARG A 112 1.14 11.86 15.49
CA ARG A 112 0.41 13.14 15.38
C ARG A 112 1.19 14.30 16.00
N ASP A 113 1.66 14.11 17.23
CA ASP A 113 2.35 15.14 18.01
C ASP A 113 3.75 15.44 17.47
N VAL A 114 4.37 14.46 16.81
CA VAL A 114 5.71 14.58 16.20
C VAL A 114 5.70 15.52 14.99
N TRP A 115 4.61 15.56 14.21
CA TRP A 115 4.57 16.33 12.96
C TRP A 115 4.27 17.81 13.14
N LYS A 116 3.72 18.24 14.29
CA LYS A 116 3.36 19.64 14.59
C LYS A 116 2.60 20.32 13.43
N ASN A 117 1.80 19.55 12.67
CA ASN A 117 1.11 19.98 11.46
C ASN A 117 -0.19 19.18 11.32
N PRO A 118 -1.31 19.63 11.91
CA PRO A 118 -2.57 18.87 11.93
C PRO A 118 -3.07 18.55 10.51
N GLU A 119 -3.00 19.51 9.58
CA GLU A 119 -3.38 19.29 8.17
C GLU A 119 -2.56 18.17 7.50
N LEU A 120 -1.31 17.91 7.93
CA LEU A 120 -0.54 16.75 7.43
C LEU A 120 -1.05 15.45 8.06
N SER A 121 -1.36 15.44 9.35
CA SER A 121 -1.90 14.26 10.02
C SER A 121 -3.22 13.83 9.40
N ASP A 122 -4.14 14.78 9.20
CA ASP A 122 -5.45 14.50 8.61
C ASP A 122 -5.30 13.91 7.20
N LEU A 123 -4.36 14.45 6.40
CA LEU A 123 -4.05 13.90 5.08
C LEU A 123 -3.48 12.49 5.13
N VAL A 124 -2.70 12.15 6.16
CA VAL A 124 -2.20 10.79 6.32
C VAL A 124 -3.35 9.85 6.69
N ASP A 125 -4.19 10.23 7.65
CA ASP A 125 -5.36 9.44 8.04
C ASP A 125 -6.28 9.20 6.83
N ASP A 126 -6.64 10.26 6.10
CA ASP A 126 -7.44 10.19 4.88
C ASP A 126 -6.80 9.28 3.80
N TYR A 127 -5.46 9.27 3.69
CA TYR A 127 -4.74 8.42 2.74
C TYR A 127 -4.89 6.94 3.11
N PHE A 128 -4.70 6.61 4.39
CA PHE A 128 -4.81 5.25 4.88
C PHE A 128 -6.25 4.74 4.85
N GLU A 129 -7.24 5.59 5.08
CA GLU A 129 -8.66 5.25 4.91
C GLU A 129 -9.01 5.02 3.44
N ASN A 130 -8.68 5.96 2.55
CA ASN A 130 -8.98 5.81 1.13
C ASN A 130 -8.29 4.58 0.52
N SER A 131 -7.09 4.24 0.97
CA SER A 131 -6.42 3.02 0.52
C SER A 131 -7.04 1.73 1.06
N LEU A 132 -7.71 1.74 2.24
CA LEU A 132 -8.53 0.61 2.67
C LEU A 132 -9.76 0.47 1.78
N LEU A 133 -10.47 1.58 1.53
CA LEU A 133 -11.64 1.58 0.65
C LEU A 133 -11.31 1.11 -0.78
N THR A 134 -10.12 1.44 -1.29
CA THR A 134 -9.63 0.90 -2.58
C THR A 134 -9.42 -0.61 -2.52
N LEU A 135 -8.88 -1.16 -1.42
CA LEU A 135 -8.71 -2.60 -1.26
C LEU A 135 -10.07 -3.32 -1.15
N ASP A 136 -11.03 -2.74 -0.42
CA ASP A 136 -12.39 -3.28 -0.33
C ASP A 136 -13.08 -3.29 -1.69
N PHE A 137 -12.90 -2.22 -2.48
CA PHE A 137 -13.34 -2.18 -3.86
C PHE A 137 -12.68 -3.28 -4.71
N CYS A 138 -11.37 -3.51 -4.58
CA CYS A 138 -10.69 -4.60 -5.28
C CYS A 138 -11.24 -5.98 -4.88
N THR A 139 -11.64 -6.19 -3.63
CA THR A 139 -12.32 -7.41 -3.18
C THR A 139 -13.70 -7.56 -3.83
N ALA A 140 -14.48 -6.48 -3.93
CA ALA A 140 -15.76 -6.50 -4.64
C ALA A 140 -15.57 -6.79 -6.15
N LEU A 141 -14.53 -6.23 -6.76
CA LEU A 141 -14.14 -6.51 -8.14
C LEU A 141 -13.76 -7.99 -8.35
N ASP A 142 -12.99 -8.58 -7.43
CA ASP A 142 -12.65 -10.02 -7.47
C ASP A 142 -13.90 -10.91 -7.42
N ALA A 143 -14.89 -10.55 -6.59
CA ALA A 143 -16.17 -11.27 -6.57
C ALA A 143 -16.92 -11.18 -7.91
N CYS A 144 -16.88 -10.02 -8.60
CA CYS A 144 -17.41 -9.88 -9.96
C CYS A 144 -16.65 -10.74 -10.96
N LEU A 145 -15.31 -10.79 -10.86
CA LEU A 145 -14.43 -11.57 -11.73
C LEU A 145 -14.56 -13.09 -11.54
N LYS A 146 -14.95 -13.54 -10.35
CA LYS A 146 -15.34 -14.94 -10.09
C LYS A 146 -16.63 -15.30 -10.82
N ARG A 147 -17.65 -14.43 -10.77
CA ARG A 147 -18.89 -14.60 -11.53
C ARG A 147 -18.63 -14.58 -13.04
N ALA A 148 -17.79 -13.65 -13.53
CA ALA A 148 -17.38 -13.62 -14.93
C ALA A 148 -16.68 -14.92 -15.37
N GLY A 149 -15.82 -15.49 -14.52
CA GLY A 149 -15.20 -16.79 -14.78
C GLY A 149 -16.19 -17.95 -14.79
N HIS A 150 -17.26 -17.88 -13.99
CA HIS A 150 -18.35 -18.86 -14.07
C HIS A 150 -19.11 -18.76 -15.40
N ILE A 151 -19.40 -17.54 -15.86
CA ILE A 151 -20.01 -17.28 -17.18
C ILE A 151 -19.15 -17.85 -18.31
N GLU A 152 -17.84 -17.59 -18.29
CA GLU A 152 -16.88 -18.21 -19.22
C GLU A 152 -17.01 -19.75 -19.24
N SER A 153 -17.11 -20.38 -18.07
CA SER A 153 -17.28 -21.83 -17.97
C SER A 153 -18.57 -22.30 -18.63
N ILE A 154 -19.71 -21.62 -18.38
CA ILE A 154 -21.00 -21.98 -18.96
C ILE A 154 -20.93 -21.89 -20.50
N ILE A 155 -20.38 -20.80 -21.05
CA ILE A 155 -20.22 -20.63 -22.49
C ILE A 155 -19.38 -21.76 -23.09
N ASN A 156 -18.25 -22.10 -22.47
CA ASN A 156 -17.39 -23.18 -22.95
C ASN A 156 -18.06 -24.57 -22.87
N VAL A 157 -18.93 -24.79 -21.88
CA VAL A 157 -19.75 -26.01 -21.83
C VAL A 157 -20.75 -26.02 -22.97
N ALA A 158 -21.47 -24.92 -23.22
CA ALA A 158 -22.41 -24.80 -24.34
C ALA A 158 -21.72 -25.07 -25.69
N LEU A 159 -20.55 -24.49 -25.94
CA LEU A 159 -19.76 -24.73 -27.16
C LEU A 159 -19.38 -26.20 -27.34
N ARG A 160 -19.05 -26.90 -26.24
CA ARG A 160 -18.73 -28.33 -26.25
C ARG A 160 -19.96 -29.19 -26.49
N LYS A 161 -21.08 -28.89 -25.83
CA LYS A 161 -22.36 -29.60 -26.05
C LYS A 161 -22.80 -29.46 -27.49
N PHE A 162 -22.66 -28.27 -28.07
CA PHE A 162 -22.95 -28.05 -29.48
C PHE A 162 -22.09 -28.94 -30.36
N GLN A 163 -20.79 -29.05 -30.08
CA GLN A 163 -19.91 -29.90 -30.87
C GLN A 163 -20.30 -31.38 -30.79
N GLU A 164 -20.68 -31.86 -29.60
CA GLU A 164 -21.20 -33.22 -29.39
C GLU A 164 -22.52 -33.47 -30.13
N GLU A 165 -23.46 -32.52 -30.09
CA GLU A 165 -24.79 -32.62 -30.72
C GLU A 165 -24.75 -32.41 -32.24
N HIS A 166 -23.89 -31.51 -32.73
CA HIS A 166 -23.80 -31.14 -34.14
C HIS A 166 -22.94 -32.12 -34.96
N TYR A 167 -21.81 -32.56 -34.41
CA TYR A 167 -20.86 -33.44 -35.10
C TYR A 167 -20.83 -34.87 -34.53
N GLY A 168 -21.68 -35.17 -33.54
CA GLY A 168 -21.86 -36.53 -33.02
C GLY A 168 -22.37 -37.50 -34.09
N ALA A 169 -22.19 -38.79 -33.84
CA ALA A 169 -22.61 -39.86 -34.74
C ALA A 169 -24.15 -39.99 -34.78
N ALA A 170 -24.80 -39.13 -35.56
CA ALA A 170 -26.18 -39.31 -36.00
C ALA A 170 -26.18 -39.90 -37.41
N GLY A 171 -27.08 -40.87 -37.68
CA GLY A 171 -27.28 -41.40 -39.02
C GLY A 171 -27.79 -40.32 -39.99
N GLU A 172 -27.47 -40.44 -41.28
CA GLU A 172 -27.97 -39.52 -42.32
C GLU A 172 -29.50 -39.40 -42.24
N GLY A 173 -30.01 -38.17 -42.15
CA GLY A 173 -31.44 -37.87 -42.15
C GLY A 173 -32.11 -37.70 -40.78
N ILE A 174 -31.37 -37.77 -39.67
CA ILE A 174 -31.92 -37.47 -38.33
C ILE A 174 -31.79 -35.96 -38.03
N GLU A 175 -32.91 -35.33 -37.66
CA GLU A 175 -32.98 -33.94 -37.20
C GLU A 175 -32.12 -33.71 -35.95
N ARG A 176 -31.34 -32.63 -35.93
CA ARG A 176 -30.33 -32.40 -34.89
C ARG A 176 -30.95 -31.65 -33.71
N ASN A 177 -31.19 -32.38 -32.63
CA ASN A 177 -31.63 -31.80 -31.37
C ASN A 177 -30.46 -31.14 -30.61
N TYR A 178 -30.61 -29.86 -30.26
CA TYR A 178 -29.63 -29.07 -29.49
C TYR A 178 -30.04 -28.83 -28.02
N ALA A 179 -30.83 -29.71 -27.43
CA ALA A 179 -31.42 -29.51 -26.10
C ALA A 179 -30.38 -29.15 -25.02
N ARG A 180 -29.20 -29.79 -24.99
CA ARG A 180 -28.18 -29.53 -23.95
C ARG A 180 -27.44 -28.24 -24.23
N THR A 181 -27.21 -27.90 -25.50
CA THR A 181 -26.67 -26.59 -25.87
C THR A 181 -27.62 -25.46 -25.45
N LEU A 182 -28.92 -25.60 -25.75
CA LEU A 182 -29.94 -24.62 -25.39
C LEU A 182 -30.11 -24.46 -23.88
N GLU A 183 -30.04 -25.55 -23.13
CA GLU A 183 -30.03 -25.52 -21.65
C GLU A 183 -28.88 -24.65 -21.13
N GLU A 184 -27.65 -24.86 -21.62
CA GLU A 184 -26.49 -24.08 -21.18
C GLU A 184 -26.52 -22.62 -21.65
N LEU A 185 -27.03 -22.34 -22.85
CA LEU A 185 -27.26 -20.97 -23.31
C LEU A 185 -28.34 -20.26 -22.47
N SER A 186 -29.33 -21.00 -21.97
CA SER A 186 -30.31 -20.48 -21.01
C SER A 186 -29.66 -20.19 -19.65
N ASN A 187 -28.80 -21.08 -19.15
CA ASN A 187 -28.03 -20.86 -17.92
C ASN A 187 -27.12 -19.63 -18.05
N PHE A 188 -26.48 -19.44 -19.20
CA PHE A 188 -25.67 -18.26 -19.50
C PHE A 188 -26.52 -16.97 -19.44
N ARG A 189 -27.70 -16.96 -20.07
CA ARG A 189 -28.63 -15.83 -20.01
C ARG A 189 -29.05 -15.52 -18.57
N ALA A 190 -29.32 -16.55 -17.76
CA ALA A 190 -29.70 -16.39 -16.37
C ALA A 190 -28.56 -15.83 -15.50
N ALA A 191 -27.29 -16.11 -15.83
CA ALA A 191 -26.14 -15.60 -15.10
C ALA A 191 -25.94 -14.07 -15.26
N GLY A 192 -26.33 -13.51 -16.42
CA GLY A 192 -26.40 -12.06 -16.66
C GLY A 192 -25.07 -11.31 -16.54
N ASP A 193 -25.14 -9.97 -16.39
CA ASP A 193 -23.97 -9.12 -16.17
C ASP A 193 -23.45 -9.24 -14.73
N PRO A 194 -22.20 -9.67 -14.50
CA PRO A 194 -21.60 -9.72 -13.17
C PRO A 194 -21.36 -8.34 -12.55
N PHE A 195 -21.37 -7.24 -13.32
CA PHE A 195 -21.15 -5.86 -12.87
C PHE A 195 -22.49 -5.13 -12.67
N THR A 196 -23.00 -5.15 -11.45
CA THR A 196 -24.29 -4.55 -11.09
C THR A 196 -24.20 -3.04 -10.88
N GLU A 197 -25.35 -2.38 -10.79
CA GLU A 197 -25.42 -0.95 -10.41
C GLU A 197 -24.72 -0.66 -9.08
N GLU A 198 -24.78 -1.61 -8.13
CA GLU A 198 -24.07 -1.52 -6.86
C GLU A 198 -22.56 -1.41 -7.04
N PHE A 199 -21.99 -2.22 -7.93
CA PHE A 199 -20.57 -2.15 -8.25
C PHE A 199 -20.19 -0.76 -8.77
N PHE A 200 -20.98 -0.19 -9.68
CA PHE A 200 -20.72 1.15 -10.21
C PHE A 200 -20.90 2.26 -9.17
N ARG A 201 -21.86 2.11 -8.26
CA ARG A 201 -22.02 3.03 -7.12
C ARG A 201 -20.77 3.04 -6.24
N VAL A 202 -20.25 1.87 -5.88
CA VAL A 202 -19.02 1.74 -5.10
C VAL A 202 -17.82 2.29 -5.88
N PHE A 203 -17.69 1.93 -7.17
CA PHE A 203 -16.63 2.41 -8.05
C PHE A 203 -16.61 3.95 -8.13
N ASN A 204 -17.75 4.59 -8.39
CA ASN A 204 -17.83 6.03 -8.54
C ASN A 204 -17.51 6.76 -7.23
N SER A 205 -17.92 6.19 -6.09
CA SER A 205 -17.58 6.69 -4.76
C SER A 205 -16.07 6.67 -4.51
N ILE A 206 -15.41 5.52 -4.73
CA ILE A 206 -13.96 5.40 -4.51
C ILE A 206 -13.16 6.27 -5.49
N HIS A 207 -13.57 6.30 -6.75
CA HIS A 207 -12.93 7.13 -7.78
C HIS A 207 -12.98 8.62 -7.39
N SER A 208 -14.16 9.11 -6.98
CA SER A 208 -14.32 10.51 -6.55
C SER A 208 -13.48 10.84 -5.31
N ARG A 209 -13.43 9.93 -4.32
CA ARG A 209 -12.59 10.08 -3.12
C ARG A 209 -11.10 10.16 -3.47
N GLN A 210 -10.63 9.29 -4.38
CA GLN A 210 -9.24 9.29 -4.81
C GLN A 210 -8.84 10.57 -5.56
N ILE A 211 -9.75 11.15 -6.37
CA ILE A 211 -9.52 12.45 -7.02
C ILE A 211 -9.33 13.54 -5.98
N VAL A 212 -10.28 13.68 -5.05
CA VAL A 212 -10.23 14.70 -4.00
C VAL A 212 -8.95 14.54 -3.15
N MET A 213 -8.59 13.30 -2.83
CA MET A 213 -7.37 13.04 -2.08
C MET A 213 -6.11 13.49 -2.84
N PHE A 214 -6.01 13.13 -4.12
CA PHE A 214 -4.90 13.53 -4.98
C PHE A 214 -4.78 15.06 -5.10
N GLU A 215 -5.89 15.77 -5.24
CA GLU A 215 -5.92 17.24 -5.28
C GLU A 215 -5.45 17.87 -3.96
N ARG A 216 -5.91 17.35 -2.82
CA ARG A 216 -5.49 17.84 -1.50
C ARG A 216 -4.00 17.61 -1.26
N LEU A 217 -3.47 16.45 -1.66
CA LEU A 217 -2.03 16.16 -1.62
C LEU A 217 -1.22 17.13 -2.50
N GLN A 218 -1.69 17.39 -3.73
CA GLN A 218 -1.07 18.39 -4.62
C GLN A 218 -1.05 19.78 -4.01
N ALA A 219 -2.19 20.22 -3.46
CA ALA A 219 -2.30 21.53 -2.84
C ALA A 219 -1.33 21.65 -1.65
N LYS A 220 -1.27 20.63 -0.79
CA LYS A 220 -0.35 20.62 0.37
C LYS A 220 1.11 20.61 -0.06
N LYS A 221 1.48 19.82 -1.08
CA LYS A 221 2.84 19.81 -1.63
C LYS A 221 3.26 21.19 -2.11
N ARG A 222 2.42 21.86 -2.91
CA ARG A 222 2.68 23.23 -3.40
C ARG A 222 2.85 24.22 -2.24
N LYS A 223 2.04 24.09 -1.17
CA LYS A 223 2.18 24.92 0.05
C LYS A 223 3.54 24.67 0.72
N LEU A 224 3.96 23.42 0.88
CA LEU A 224 5.25 23.07 1.49
C LEU A 224 6.44 23.54 0.65
N ASP A 225 6.39 23.38 -0.67
CA ASP A 225 7.44 23.88 -1.58
C ASP A 225 7.60 25.40 -1.49
N LYS A 226 6.49 26.14 -1.39
CA LYS A 226 6.51 27.59 -1.14
C LYS A 226 7.15 27.92 0.22
N LYS A 227 6.81 27.18 1.28
CA LYS A 227 7.42 27.36 2.61
C LYS A 227 8.93 27.11 2.57
N LEU A 228 9.38 26.07 1.87
CA LEU A 228 10.80 25.74 1.73
C LEU A 228 11.57 26.83 0.95
N LYS A 229 10.98 27.39 -0.11
CA LYS A 229 11.54 28.54 -0.84
C LYS A 229 11.67 29.77 0.07
N ARG A 230 10.62 30.09 0.84
CA ARG A 230 10.62 31.21 1.79
C ARG A 230 11.68 31.02 2.89
N LEU A 231 11.82 29.81 3.42
CA LEU A 231 12.83 29.49 4.43
C LEU A 231 14.25 29.76 3.90
N LYS A 232 14.55 29.36 2.67
CA LYS A 232 15.84 29.65 2.03
C LYS A 232 16.10 31.15 1.87
N ALA A 233 15.07 31.91 1.51
CA ALA A 233 15.17 33.37 1.43
C ALA A 233 15.42 34.00 2.82
N TRP A 234 14.65 33.59 3.83
CA TRP A 234 14.76 34.14 5.17
C TRP A 234 16.08 33.77 5.86
N ARG A 235 16.63 32.58 5.61
CA ARG A 235 18.00 32.23 6.03
C ARG A 235 19.04 33.21 5.51
N ARG A 236 18.92 33.65 4.25
CA ARG A 236 19.83 34.66 3.67
C ARG A 236 19.65 36.00 4.38
N VAL A 237 18.41 36.45 4.55
CA VAL A 237 18.08 37.71 5.23
C VAL A 237 18.59 37.70 6.67
N SER A 238 18.35 36.64 7.43
CA SER A 238 18.81 36.53 8.82
C SER A 238 20.34 36.54 8.92
N ASN A 239 21.04 35.89 7.98
CA ASN A 239 22.50 35.89 7.96
C ASN A 239 23.05 37.28 7.64
N VAL A 240 22.44 38.02 6.70
CA VAL A 240 22.82 39.41 6.40
C VAL A 240 22.61 40.29 7.63
N ILE A 241 21.43 40.25 8.25
CA ILE A 241 21.14 41.03 9.46
C ILE A 241 22.13 40.70 10.59
N PHE A 242 22.40 39.40 10.81
CA PHE A 242 23.33 38.96 11.83
C PHE A 242 24.76 39.50 11.59
N ILE A 243 25.27 39.39 10.36
CA ILE A 243 26.61 39.89 10.01
C ILE A 243 26.66 41.43 10.14
N THR A 244 25.64 42.14 9.65
CA THR A 244 25.58 43.61 9.73
C THR A 244 25.52 44.08 11.17
N ALA A 245 24.63 43.53 12.00
CA ALA A 245 24.51 43.90 13.41
C ALA A 245 25.79 43.61 14.19
N PHE A 246 26.41 42.45 13.94
CA PHE A 246 27.68 42.09 14.56
C PHE A 246 28.80 43.09 14.19
N ALA A 247 28.93 43.44 12.90
CA ALA A 247 29.90 44.43 12.45
C ALA A 247 29.66 45.80 13.08
N SER A 248 28.40 46.25 13.21
CA SER A 248 28.06 47.50 13.89
C SER A 248 28.47 47.49 15.36
N VAL A 249 28.22 46.42 16.10
CA VAL A 249 28.61 46.29 17.52
C VAL A 249 30.14 46.35 17.66
N LEU A 250 30.89 45.68 16.77
CA LEU A 250 32.35 45.76 16.77
C LEU A 250 32.84 47.19 16.53
N ILE A 251 32.32 47.88 15.51
CA ILE A 251 32.70 49.27 15.20
C ILE A 251 32.42 50.18 16.41
N CYS A 252 31.22 50.11 16.99
CA CYS A 252 30.86 50.89 18.18
C CYS A 252 31.79 50.59 19.37
N SER A 253 32.14 49.32 19.57
CA SER A 253 33.05 48.90 20.65
C SER A 253 34.45 49.48 20.47
N VAL A 254 34.98 49.48 19.24
CA VAL A 254 36.28 50.07 18.90
C VAL A 254 36.28 51.58 19.14
N VAL A 255 35.22 52.29 18.70
CA VAL A 255 35.08 53.74 18.93
C VAL A 255 35.05 54.07 20.42
N ALA A 256 34.26 53.34 21.21
CA ALA A 256 34.17 53.56 22.65
C ALA A 256 35.52 53.35 23.36
N ALA A 257 36.27 52.31 22.98
CA ALA A 257 37.60 52.02 23.54
C ALA A 257 38.62 53.12 23.19
N ALA A 258 38.58 53.64 21.95
CA ALA A 258 39.48 54.70 21.51
C ALA A 258 39.25 56.03 22.24
N VAL A 259 37.99 56.34 22.60
CA VAL A 259 37.63 57.57 23.34
C VAL A 259 37.99 57.50 24.83
N SER A 260 38.10 56.29 25.41
CA SER A 260 38.23 56.11 26.86
C SER A 260 39.67 55.95 27.39
N ALA A 261 40.69 55.65 26.58
CA ALA A 261 42.09 55.63 27.02
C ALA A 261 43.12 55.72 25.87
N PRO A 262 44.17 56.56 25.91
CA PRO A 262 45.17 56.67 24.84
C PRO A 262 46.06 55.46 24.48
N PRO A 263 46.30 54.41 25.32
CA PRO A 263 47.03 53.22 24.85
C PRO A 263 46.07 52.14 24.34
N VAL A 264 45.44 52.37 23.17
CA VAL A 264 44.28 51.57 22.66
C VAL A 264 44.67 50.25 21.97
N VAL A 265 45.95 50.00 21.69
CA VAL A 265 46.33 48.92 20.73
C VAL A 265 46.16 47.50 21.31
N THR A 266 46.22 47.32 22.64
CA THR A 266 46.16 45.99 23.27
C THR A 266 44.75 45.50 23.60
N ALA A 267 43.78 46.39 23.86
CA ALA A 267 42.39 46.02 24.16
C ALA A 267 41.57 45.66 22.89
N LEU A 268 41.94 46.26 21.74
CA LEU A 268 41.31 46.03 20.43
C LEU A 268 41.41 44.58 19.94
N ALA A 269 42.53 43.92 20.22
CA ALA A 269 42.75 42.51 19.86
C ALA A 269 41.87 41.55 20.68
N ALA A 270 41.53 41.89 21.93
CA ALA A 270 40.70 41.06 22.80
C ALA A 270 39.20 41.19 22.49
N ALA A 271 38.71 42.37 22.10
CA ALA A 271 37.31 42.59 21.73
C ALA A 271 36.95 41.99 20.34
N ALA A 272 37.92 41.86 19.44
CA ALA A 272 37.73 41.15 18.17
C ALA A 272 37.60 39.62 18.34
N ALA A 273 37.90 39.08 19.53
CA ALA A 273 37.82 37.67 19.85
C ALA A 273 36.41 37.22 20.31
N VAL A 274 35.37 38.08 20.21
CA VAL A 274 33.99 37.68 20.50
C VAL A 274 33.62 36.48 19.61
N PRO A 275 33.15 35.35 20.18
CA PRO A 275 32.98 34.12 19.42
C PRO A 275 31.74 34.19 18.53
N LEU A 276 31.87 34.84 17.36
CA LEU A 276 30.98 34.75 16.19
C LEU A 276 30.52 33.32 15.90
N GLY A 277 31.42 32.36 16.17
CA GLY A 277 31.17 30.95 15.97
C GLY A 277 29.96 30.43 16.73
N SER A 278 29.69 30.89 17.96
CA SER A 278 28.64 30.29 18.79
C SER A 278 27.23 30.65 18.30
N MET A 279 26.93 31.94 18.16
CA MET A 279 25.60 32.42 17.75
C MET A 279 25.30 32.10 16.27
N GLY A 280 26.32 32.15 15.40
CA GLY A 280 26.18 31.73 14.00
C GLY A 280 25.88 30.22 13.86
N ARG A 281 26.51 29.37 14.70
CA ARG A 281 26.20 27.93 14.75
C ARG A 281 24.78 27.66 15.23
N TRP A 282 24.31 28.39 16.26
CA TRP A 282 22.95 28.29 16.77
C TRP A 282 21.89 28.64 15.70
N LEU A 283 22.04 29.80 15.04
CA LEU A 283 21.11 30.23 13.97
C LEU A 283 21.08 29.23 12.81
N ASN A 284 22.26 28.73 12.40
CA ASN A 284 22.36 27.71 11.36
C ASN A 284 21.69 26.39 11.78
N SER A 285 21.82 25.98 13.04
CA SER A 285 21.16 24.80 13.59
C SER A 285 19.64 24.91 13.51
N ILE A 286 19.08 26.06 13.94
CA ILE A 286 17.64 26.35 13.85
C ILE A 286 17.14 26.21 12.41
N TRP A 287 17.82 26.85 11.46
CA TRP A 287 17.40 26.78 10.07
C TRP A 287 17.51 25.39 9.47
N LYS A 288 18.54 24.63 9.85
CA LYS A 288 18.72 23.24 9.40
C LYS A 288 17.61 22.33 9.95
N ASN A 289 17.21 22.54 11.20
CA ASN A 289 16.11 21.79 11.81
C ASN A 289 14.79 22.08 11.10
N PHE A 290 14.41 23.35 10.90
CA PHE A 290 13.20 23.70 10.15
C PHE A 290 13.22 23.20 8.69
N GLU A 291 14.37 23.27 8.01
CA GLU A 291 14.49 22.75 6.64
C GLU A 291 14.34 21.22 6.60
N ARG A 292 14.91 20.51 7.58
CA ARG A 292 14.80 19.05 7.71
C ARG A 292 13.35 18.63 7.94
N ASP A 293 12.64 19.30 8.85
CA ASP A 293 11.25 19.02 9.16
C ASP A 293 10.36 19.24 7.93
N LEU A 294 10.47 20.39 7.26
CA LEU A 294 9.69 20.66 6.04
C LEU A 294 9.99 19.67 4.92
N ARG A 295 11.25 19.26 4.77
CA ARG A 295 11.65 18.28 3.76
C ARG A 295 11.06 16.90 4.04
N GLY A 296 11.08 16.45 5.30
CA GLY A 296 10.44 15.20 5.71
C GLY A 296 8.93 15.20 5.42
N GLN A 297 8.24 16.31 5.72
CA GLN A 297 6.83 16.47 5.38
C GLN A 297 6.59 16.45 3.86
N THR A 298 7.41 17.16 3.08
CA THR A 298 7.32 17.15 1.60
C THR A 298 7.54 15.75 1.03
N GLU A 299 8.48 14.99 1.57
CA GLU A 299 8.74 13.61 1.13
C GLU A 299 7.55 12.69 1.39
N ILE A 300 6.93 12.75 2.58
CA ILE A 300 5.73 11.97 2.89
C ILE A 300 4.59 12.32 1.94
N ILE A 301 4.28 13.61 1.79
CA ILE A 301 3.24 14.09 0.87
C ILE A 301 3.52 13.69 -0.57
N SER A 302 4.77 13.82 -1.04
CA SER A 302 5.12 13.47 -2.42
C SER A 302 4.97 11.98 -2.69
N SER A 303 5.25 11.11 -1.71
CA SER A 303 5.04 9.68 -1.91
C SER A 303 3.57 9.29 -1.84
N MET A 304 2.78 9.90 -0.95
CA MET A 304 1.32 9.69 -0.96
C MET A 304 0.72 10.15 -2.28
N GLN A 305 1.19 11.28 -2.83
CA GLN A 305 0.76 11.78 -4.13
C GLN A 305 1.04 10.79 -5.26
N ILE A 306 2.24 10.17 -5.27
CA ILE A 306 2.59 9.13 -6.26
C ILE A 306 1.67 7.92 -6.10
N GLY A 307 1.43 7.46 -4.87
CA GLY A 307 0.52 6.36 -4.58
C GLY A 307 -0.91 6.63 -5.07
N SER A 308 -1.47 7.80 -4.75
CA SER A 308 -2.81 8.20 -5.21
C SER A 308 -2.89 8.31 -6.73
N TYR A 309 -1.84 8.79 -7.41
CA TYR A 309 -1.81 8.84 -8.88
C TYR A 309 -1.84 7.44 -9.51
N ILE A 310 -1.09 6.49 -8.94
CA ILE A 310 -1.08 5.10 -9.41
C ILE A 310 -2.48 4.49 -9.28
N VAL A 311 -3.11 4.62 -8.11
CA VAL A 311 -4.47 4.11 -7.86
C VAL A 311 -5.48 4.73 -8.83
N LEU A 312 -5.40 6.04 -9.10
CA LEU A 312 -6.30 6.69 -10.06
C LEU A 312 -6.17 6.09 -11.47
N ASN A 313 -4.94 5.92 -11.96
CA ASN A 313 -4.72 5.30 -13.28
C ASN A 313 -5.21 3.83 -13.31
N ASP A 314 -5.06 3.11 -12.21
CA ASP A 314 -5.56 1.74 -12.12
C ASP A 314 -7.08 1.70 -12.15
N LEU A 315 -7.76 2.62 -11.44
CA LEU A 315 -9.23 2.74 -11.47
C LEU A 315 -9.75 3.11 -12.86
N GLU A 316 -9.08 4.03 -13.57
CA GLU A 316 -9.41 4.36 -14.96
C GLU A 316 -9.23 3.15 -15.89
N SER A 317 -8.16 2.40 -15.70
CA SER A 317 -7.89 1.17 -16.47
C SER A 317 -8.93 0.10 -16.20
N ILE A 318 -9.33 -0.09 -14.95
CA ILE A 318 -10.41 -1.00 -14.53
C ILE A 318 -11.72 -0.58 -15.18
N LYS A 319 -12.10 0.70 -15.10
CA LYS A 319 -13.33 1.22 -15.72
C LYS A 319 -13.40 0.89 -17.20
N ARG A 320 -12.32 1.17 -17.94
CA ARG A 320 -12.25 0.89 -19.39
C ARG A 320 -12.38 -0.60 -19.70
N LEU A 321 -11.77 -1.46 -18.88
CA LEU A 321 -11.84 -2.91 -19.07
C LEU A 321 -13.24 -3.47 -18.71
N VAL A 322 -13.88 -2.94 -17.67
CA VAL A 322 -15.27 -3.28 -17.31
C VAL A 322 -16.22 -2.86 -18.42
N GLU A 323 -16.06 -1.65 -18.98
CA GLU A 323 -16.89 -1.19 -20.10
C GLU A 323 -16.73 -2.10 -21.34
N ARG A 324 -15.49 -2.48 -21.67
CA ARG A 324 -15.22 -3.43 -22.74
C ARG A 324 -15.87 -4.79 -22.46
N PHE A 325 -15.77 -5.28 -21.22
CA PHE A 325 -16.39 -6.53 -20.82
C PHE A 325 -17.92 -6.48 -21.04
N ARG A 326 -18.57 -5.39 -20.60
CA ARG A 326 -20.01 -5.19 -20.75
C ARG A 326 -20.47 -5.22 -22.21
N ILE A 327 -19.76 -4.54 -23.09
CA ILE A 327 -20.06 -4.55 -24.52
C ILE A 327 -20.01 -5.99 -25.08
N VAL A 328 -18.99 -6.76 -24.71
CA VAL A 328 -18.84 -8.13 -25.21
C VAL A 328 -19.90 -9.07 -24.63
N ILE A 329 -20.20 -9.00 -23.33
CA ILE A 329 -21.24 -9.86 -22.73
C ILE A 329 -22.64 -9.54 -23.24
N GLU A 330 -22.97 -8.26 -23.44
CA GLU A 330 -24.26 -7.84 -23.99
C GLU A 330 -24.47 -8.42 -25.41
N ASP A 331 -23.45 -8.40 -26.26
CA ASP A 331 -23.51 -8.99 -27.60
C ASP A 331 -23.62 -10.53 -27.58
N LEU A 332 -22.88 -11.20 -26.69
CA LEU A 332 -23.00 -12.65 -26.48
C LEU A 332 -24.40 -13.05 -25.98
N LEU A 333 -24.99 -12.26 -25.08
CA LEU A 333 -26.35 -12.50 -24.58
C LEU A 333 -27.40 -12.38 -25.70
N VAL A 334 -27.26 -11.42 -26.61
CA VAL A 334 -28.13 -11.28 -27.79
C VAL A 334 -28.06 -12.53 -28.69
N LYS A 335 -26.86 -13.10 -28.87
CA LYS A 335 -26.69 -14.34 -29.65
C LYS A 335 -27.31 -15.55 -28.96
N ALA A 336 -27.12 -15.66 -27.64
CA ALA A 336 -27.75 -16.70 -26.84
C ALA A 336 -29.30 -16.60 -26.89
N GLU A 337 -29.85 -15.39 -26.91
CA GLU A 337 -31.28 -15.16 -27.14
C GLU A 337 -31.73 -15.60 -28.53
N PHE A 338 -30.94 -15.26 -29.56
CA PHE A 338 -31.24 -15.63 -30.95
C PHE A 338 -31.29 -17.15 -31.13
N ALA A 339 -30.41 -17.91 -30.46
CA ALA A 339 -30.38 -19.37 -30.50
C ALA A 339 -31.72 -20.01 -30.08
N MET A 340 -32.53 -19.33 -29.25
CA MET A 340 -33.80 -19.84 -28.74
C MET A 340 -34.91 -19.90 -29.80
N ARG A 341 -34.67 -19.39 -31.02
CA ARG A 341 -35.68 -19.26 -32.08
C ARG A 341 -35.85 -20.50 -32.97
N GLY A 342 -35.05 -21.54 -32.76
CA GLY A 342 -35.12 -22.80 -33.52
C GLY A 342 -33.74 -23.38 -33.83
N GLU A 343 -33.71 -24.61 -34.34
CA GLU A 343 -32.47 -25.37 -34.53
C GLU A 343 -31.46 -24.69 -35.49
N GLU A 344 -31.94 -24.11 -36.60
CA GLU A 344 -31.09 -23.36 -37.53
C GLU A 344 -30.44 -22.13 -36.87
N ALA A 345 -31.17 -21.47 -35.97
CA ALA A 345 -30.68 -20.31 -35.24
C ALA A 345 -29.58 -20.69 -34.23
N VAL A 346 -29.65 -21.89 -33.64
CA VAL A 346 -28.59 -22.40 -32.74
C VAL A 346 -27.26 -22.47 -33.46
N VAL A 347 -27.22 -23.01 -34.68
CA VAL A 347 -25.98 -23.16 -35.45
C VAL A 347 -25.31 -21.81 -35.69
N VAL A 348 -26.09 -20.82 -36.16
CA VAL A 348 -25.59 -19.47 -36.42
C VAL A 348 -25.12 -18.79 -35.13
N ALA A 349 -25.95 -18.80 -34.09
CA ALA A 349 -25.63 -18.18 -32.80
C ALA A 349 -24.35 -18.74 -32.19
N VAL A 350 -24.21 -20.07 -32.17
CA VAL A 350 -23.07 -20.74 -31.56
C VAL A 350 -21.77 -20.46 -32.33
N GLU A 351 -21.83 -20.38 -33.66
CA GLU A 351 -20.66 -20.00 -34.47
C GLU A 351 -20.22 -18.57 -34.15
N GLU A 352 -21.16 -17.62 -34.07
CA GLU A 352 -20.84 -16.24 -33.71
C GLU A 352 -20.32 -16.10 -32.28
N ILE A 353 -20.86 -16.86 -31.33
CA ILE A 353 -20.35 -16.93 -29.95
C ILE A 353 -18.91 -17.47 -29.95
N ARG A 354 -18.64 -18.54 -30.71
CA ARG A 354 -17.30 -19.14 -30.83
C ARG A 354 -16.29 -18.13 -31.37
N MET A 355 -16.67 -17.31 -32.33
CA MET A 355 -15.80 -16.27 -32.90
C MET A 355 -15.43 -15.15 -31.89
N GLN A 356 -16.19 -14.98 -30.81
CA GLN A 356 -15.99 -13.90 -29.84
C GLN A 356 -15.52 -14.36 -28.46
N VAL A 357 -15.70 -15.62 -28.09
CA VAL A 357 -15.41 -16.13 -26.75
C VAL A 357 -13.96 -15.87 -26.33
N ASP A 358 -13.00 -15.95 -27.26
CA ASP A 358 -11.58 -15.67 -26.95
C ASP A 358 -11.34 -14.22 -26.54
N SER A 359 -12.03 -13.26 -27.18
CA SER A 359 -11.96 -11.84 -26.82
C SER A 359 -12.59 -11.58 -25.44
N PHE A 360 -13.67 -12.29 -25.14
CA PHE A 360 -14.33 -12.25 -23.84
C PHE A 360 -13.40 -12.77 -22.72
N ILE A 361 -12.83 -13.96 -22.90
CA ILE A 361 -11.87 -14.58 -21.96
C ILE A 361 -10.67 -13.66 -21.74
N LYS A 362 -10.09 -13.12 -22.82
CA LYS A 362 -8.97 -12.19 -22.73
C LYS A 362 -9.32 -10.94 -21.91
N THR A 363 -10.53 -10.41 -22.06
CA THR A 363 -10.99 -9.24 -21.29
C THR A 363 -11.10 -9.55 -19.80
N ILE A 364 -11.59 -10.76 -19.43
CA ILE A 364 -11.61 -11.22 -18.03
C ILE A 364 -10.19 -11.33 -17.46
N GLN A 365 -9.26 -11.91 -18.22
CA GLN A 365 -7.87 -12.07 -17.79
C GLN A 365 -7.15 -10.72 -17.62
N ASP A 366 -7.33 -9.79 -18.56
CA ASP A 366 -6.79 -8.44 -18.47
C ASP A 366 -7.33 -7.71 -17.24
N LEU A 367 -8.63 -7.86 -16.94
CA LEU A 367 -9.27 -7.26 -15.78
C LEU A 367 -8.80 -7.88 -14.45
N ARG A 368 -8.61 -9.21 -14.38
CA ARG A 368 -7.98 -9.89 -13.23
C ARG A 368 -6.58 -9.35 -12.95
N LYS A 369 -5.74 -9.31 -13.99
CA LYS A 369 -4.37 -8.79 -13.87
C LYS A 369 -4.35 -7.35 -13.36
N GLN A 370 -5.28 -6.52 -13.85
CA GLN A 370 -5.38 -5.13 -13.41
C GLN A 370 -5.89 -5.00 -11.97
N ALA A 371 -6.83 -5.84 -11.53
CA ALA A 371 -7.30 -5.89 -10.15
C ALA A 371 -6.20 -6.33 -9.17
N ASP A 372 -5.44 -7.35 -9.52
CA ASP A 372 -4.30 -7.84 -8.74
C ASP A 372 -3.22 -6.77 -8.61
N LYS A 373 -2.89 -6.11 -9.73
CA LYS A 373 -1.94 -4.99 -9.76
C LYS A 373 -2.39 -3.86 -8.83
N CYS A 374 -3.64 -3.41 -8.94
CA CYS A 374 -4.17 -2.34 -8.10
C CYS A 374 -4.10 -2.70 -6.61
N THR A 375 -4.47 -3.93 -6.26
CA THR A 375 -4.37 -4.46 -4.89
C THR A 375 -2.93 -4.43 -4.37
N GLN A 376 -2.00 -4.94 -5.17
CA GLN A 376 -0.59 -5.04 -4.81
C GLN A 376 0.05 -3.65 -4.65
N GLU A 377 -0.15 -2.76 -5.62
CA GLU A 377 0.41 -1.41 -5.61
C GLU A 377 -0.15 -0.58 -4.44
N THR A 378 -1.44 -0.73 -4.13
CA THR A 378 -2.05 -0.11 -2.94
C THR A 378 -1.42 -0.60 -1.63
N ARG A 379 -1.24 -1.92 -1.46
CA ARG A 379 -0.58 -2.50 -0.27
C ARG A 379 0.88 -2.08 -0.14
N MET A 380 1.62 -2.05 -1.26
CA MET A 380 3.00 -1.59 -1.29
C MET A 380 3.10 -0.12 -0.90
N ALA A 381 2.25 0.74 -1.48
CA ALA A 381 2.23 2.15 -1.17
C ALA A 381 1.94 2.40 0.31
N ARG A 382 0.93 1.73 0.88
CA ARG A 382 0.64 1.79 2.34
C ARG A 382 1.86 1.45 3.18
N THR A 383 2.54 0.35 2.88
CA THR A 383 3.74 -0.11 3.60
C THR A 383 4.88 0.91 3.49
N LEU A 384 5.12 1.44 2.30
CA LEU A 384 6.18 2.43 2.06
C LEU A 384 5.92 3.73 2.82
N ILE A 385 4.67 4.22 2.81
CA ILE A 385 4.28 5.42 3.56
C ILE A 385 4.42 5.19 5.06
N LEU A 386 3.92 4.07 5.57
CA LEU A 386 4.03 3.73 6.99
C LEU A 386 5.50 3.67 7.43
N ARG A 387 6.36 3.00 6.65
CA ARG A 387 7.81 2.94 6.93
C ARG A 387 8.44 4.32 6.95
N ARG A 388 8.03 5.22 6.05
CA ARG A 388 8.53 6.60 6.02
C ARG A 388 8.09 7.40 7.24
N ILE A 389 6.85 7.20 7.70
CA ILE A 389 6.31 7.82 8.92
C ILE A 389 7.09 7.36 10.16
N ILE A 390 7.33 6.04 10.27
CA ILE A 390 8.10 5.44 11.38
C ILE A 390 9.52 6.01 11.39
N ASN A 391 10.19 6.02 10.24
CA ASN A 391 11.58 6.45 10.10
C ASN A 391 11.75 7.98 10.04
N HIS A 392 10.68 8.77 10.08
CA HIS A 392 10.80 10.23 10.13
C HIS A 392 11.48 10.62 11.45
N PRO A 393 12.66 11.26 11.42
CA PRO A 393 13.32 11.71 12.64
C PRO A 393 12.48 12.77 13.34
N SER A 394 12.24 12.58 14.65
CA SER A 394 11.64 13.57 15.54
C SER A 394 12.73 14.53 16.03
N SER A 395 12.46 15.84 16.02
CA SER A 395 13.40 16.87 16.46
C SER A 395 13.72 16.84 17.96
N SER A 396 13.04 16.01 18.75
CA SER A 396 13.16 15.93 20.21
C SER A 396 14.40 15.22 20.73
N THR A 397 15.14 14.45 19.92
CA THR A 397 16.25 13.62 20.44
C THR A 397 17.62 14.30 20.40
N GLN A 398 17.70 15.58 19.99
CA GLN A 398 18.99 16.25 19.73
C GLN A 398 19.35 17.41 20.68
N ASP A 399 18.51 17.70 21.69
CA ASP A 399 18.69 18.88 22.56
C ASP A 399 19.44 18.62 23.89
N ILE A 400 19.92 17.40 24.18
CA ILE A 400 20.62 17.11 25.45
C ILE A 400 22.11 17.53 25.42
N GLY A 401 22.67 17.89 24.26
CA GLY A 401 24.12 18.14 24.12
C GLY A 401 24.57 19.61 24.07
N MET A 402 23.68 20.59 24.17
CA MET A 402 24.03 21.99 23.79
C MET A 402 24.26 22.96 24.97
N PHE A 403 24.44 22.44 26.17
CA PHE A 403 24.97 23.18 27.32
C PHE A 403 26.03 22.33 28.06
N SER A 404 27.21 22.22 27.45
CA SER A 404 28.44 21.78 28.12
C SER A 404 29.63 22.48 27.50
#